data_AF-A0A438D7S1-F1
#
_entry.id   AF-A0A438D7S1-F1
#
_cell.length_a   1.000
_cell.length_b   1.000
_cell.length_c   1.000
_cell.angle_alpha   90.00
_cell.angle_beta   90.00
_cell.angle_gamma   90.00
#
_symmetry.space_group_name_H-M   'P 1'
#
loop_
_entity.id
_entity.type
_entity.pdbx_description
1 polymer ?
#
loop_
_entity_poly.entity_id
_entity_poly.type
_entity_poly.pdbx_seq_one_letter_code
_entity_poly.pdbx_strand_id
1 'polypeptide(L)'
;MSTILRVRNCTKLHNLPDNLRGLRRRLIKLDLGGCNLMEGEIPSDLWCLSSLESLYVSGKPYRCIPAGITQLFKLKTLNMNHCPMLKEIGELPSSLTYMEARGCPCLETKLSQVHLVFSAQILQISNSGSSGIPEWVSHQRIGCEVRIELPMNWYEDNNFLGFVLFFHHVPLDNDECETTEVGSTSDPAIWVTYFPQIKIRGTYRSSWWNNFKARFHTPIGSGSFKCGDNACFKVKSCGIHLLYAKIRCIALSRQEEALVTEKITQPRD
;
A
#
# COMPACT_ATOMS: atom_id res chain seq x y z
N MET A 1 20.98 -5.56 -23.00
CA MET A 1 20.62 -4.15 -22.73
C MET A 1 19.23 -4.08 -22.12
N SER A 2 19.11 -3.54 -20.91
CA SER A 2 17.84 -3.15 -20.31
C SER A 2 17.26 -1.92 -21.01
N THR A 3 15.93 -1.83 -21.08
CA THR A 3 15.21 -0.74 -21.73
C THR A 3 14.35 0.00 -20.70
N ILE A 4 14.35 1.32 -20.78
CA ILE A 4 13.47 2.20 -20.01
C ILE A 4 12.64 2.98 -21.02
N LEU A 5 11.31 2.90 -20.92
CA LEU A 5 10.39 3.67 -21.75
C LEU A 5 9.66 4.68 -20.86
N ARG A 6 9.76 5.96 -21.22
CA ARG A 6 9.04 7.03 -20.55
C ARG A 6 8.22 7.79 -21.59
N VAL A 7 6.91 7.76 -21.43
CA VAL A 7 5.95 8.56 -22.18
C VAL A 7 5.08 9.24 -21.14
N ARG A 8 5.29 10.53 -20.92
CA ARG A 8 4.55 11.31 -19.91
C ARG A 8 3.69 12.36 -20.58
N ASN A 9 2.53 12.64 -20.00
CA ASN A 9 1.62 13.72 -20.41
C ASN A 9 1.26 13.69 -21.90
N CYS A 10 1.28 12.49 -22.52
CA CYS A 10 0.93 12.33 -23.92
C CYS A 10 -0.58 12.13 -24.05
N THR A 11 -1.31 13.22 -24.24
CA THR A 11 -2.78 13.21 -24.34
C THR A 11 -3.30 12.52 -25.60
N LYS A 12 -2.47 12.40 -26.64
CA LYS A 12 -2.79 11.71 -27.90
C LYS A 12 -2.50 10.22 -27.88
N LEU A 13 -1.81 9.72 -26.84
CA LEU A 13 -1.49 8.31 -26.72
C LEU A 13 -2.72 7.58 -26.17
N HIS A 14 -3.57 7.09 -27.08
CA HIS A 14 -4.78 6.34 -26.71
C HIS A 14 -4.50 4.86 -26.54
N ASN A 15 -3.57 4.29 -27.32
CA ASN A 15 -3.17 2.88 -27.27
C ASN A 15 -1.66 2.75 -27.16
N LEU A 16 -1.22 1.64 -26.56
CA LEU A 16 0.18 1.24 -26.62
C LEU A 16 0.48 0.64 -28.00
N PRO A 17 1.67 0.87 -28.56
CA PRO A 17 2.00 0.33 -29.88
C PRO A 17 2.17 -1.20 -29.82
N ASP A 18 1.74 -1.92 -30.85
CA ASP A 18 1.73 -3.40 -30.90
C ASP A 18 3.12 -4.03 -30.68
N ASN A 19 4.18 -3.27 -30.98
CA ASN A 19 5.57 -3.66 -30.81
C ASN A 19 6.03 -3.70 -29.33
N LEU A 20 5.20 -3.28 -28.36
CA LEU A 20 5.51 -3.37 -26.93
C LEU A 20 5.81 -4.81 -26.49
N ARG A 21 5.14 -5.79 -27.12
CA ARG A 21 5.42 -7.23 -26.91
C ARG A 21 6.86 -7.61 -27.25
N GLY A 22 7.47 -6.94 -28.22
CA GLY A 22 8.89 -7.12 -28.57
C GLY A 22 9.85 -6.68 -27.45
N LEU A 23 9.38 -5.83 -26.53
CA LEU A 23 10.15 -5.36 -25.37
C LEU A 23 9.93 -6.21 -24.11
N ARG A 24 9.10 -7.26 -24.17
CA ARG A 24 8.71 -8.14 -23.04
C ARG A 24 9.83 -8.54 -22.09
N ARG A 25 10.99 -8.91 -22.64
CA ARG A 25 12.15 -9.39 -21.86
C ARG A 25 13.18 -8.31 -21.54
N ARG A 26 13.00 -7.11 -22.06
CA ARG A 26 14.00 -6.03 -22.01
C ARG A 26 13.52 -4.80 -21.24
N LEU A 27 12.21 -4.54 -21.23
CA LEU A 27 11.64 -3.37 -20.59
C LEU A 27 11.64 -3.56 -19.07
N ILE A 28 12.44 -2.74 -18.39
CA ILE A 28 12.60 -2.77 -16.93
C ILE A 28 11.74 -1.69 -16.26
N LYS A 29 11.61 -0.54 -16.92
CA LYS A 29 10.81 0.59 -16.40
C LYS A 29 9.91 1.14 -17.49
N LEU A 30 8.64 1.29 -17.14
CA LEU A 30 7.60 1.84 -17.99
C LEU A 30 6.90 2.97 -17.24
N ASP A 31 6.97 4.17 -17.80
CA ASP A 31 6.32 5.34 -17.26
C ASP A 31 5.33 5.90 -18.29
N LEU A 32 4.05 5.90 -17.91
CA LEU A 32 2.90 6.29 -18.72
C LEU A 32 2.09 7.42 -18.04
N GLY A 33 2.65 8.07 -17.02
CA GLY A 33 1.94 9.04 -16.20
C GLY A 33 1.37 10.20 -17.02
N GLY A 34 0.10 10.53 -16.81
CA GLY A 34 -0.59 11.63 -17.50
C GLY A 34 -0.86 11.40 -19.00
N CYS A 35 -0.56 10.23 -19.56
CA CYS A 35 -0.99 9.90 -20.92
C CYS A 35 -2.49 9.60 -20.95
N ASN A 36 -3.19 9.86 -22.06
CA ASN A 36 -4.62 9.51 -22.18
C ASN A 36 -4.87 8.08 -22.69
N LEU A 37 -4.07 7.15 -22.19
CA LEU A 37 -4.21 5.74 -22.48
C LEU A 37 -5.52 5.23 -21.90
N MET A 38 -6.40 4.80 -22.79
CA MET A 38 -7.59 3.96 -22.58
C MET A 38 -8.65 4.44 -21.59
N GLU A 39 -9.91 4.16 -21.89
CA GLU A 39 -11.08 4.53 -21.06
C GLU A 39 -11.15 3.70 -19.77
N GLY A 40 -10.32 4.05 -18.78
CA GLY A 40 -10.52 3.61 -17.39
C GLY A 40 -9.91 2.26 -16.99
N GLU A 41 -9.22 1.56 -17.89
CA GLU A 41 -8.52 0.30 -17.59
C GLU A 41 -7.10 0.24 -18.16
N ILE A 42 -6.23 -0.54 -17.51
CA ILE A 42 -4.86 -0.75 -17.97
C ILE A 42 -4.85 -1.93 -18.97
N PRO A 43 -4.28 -1.78 -20.19
CA PRO A 43 -4.36 -2.79 -21.23
C PRO A 43 -3.71 -4.11 -20.84
N SER A 44 -4.32 -5.22 -21.26
CA SER A 44 -3.80 -6.56 -21.03
C SER A 44 -2.41 -6.80 -21.64
N ASP A 45 -2.06 -6.05 -22.69
CA ASP A 45 -0.74 -6.14 -23.31
C ASP A 45 0.40 -5.69 -22.40
N LEU A 46 0.13 -4.88 -21.35
CA LEU A 46 1.15 -4.56 -20.35
C LEU A 46 1.56 -5.77 -19.52
N TRP A 47 0.66 -6.71 -19.29
CA TRP A 47 0.88 -7.84 -18.41
C TRP A 47 1.85 -8.87 -18.99
N CYS A 48 2.11 -8.81 -20.30
CA CYS A 48 3.10 -9.67 -20.93
C CYS A 48 4.55 -9.26 -20.62
N LEU A 49 4.80 -8.08 -20.05
CA LEU A 49 6.14 -7.51 -19.82
C LEU A 49 6.88 -8.17 -18.63
N SER A 50 7.32 -9.41 -18.81
CA SER A 50 7.93 -10.26 -17.77
C SER A 50 9.20 -9.73 -17.10
N SER A 51 9.89 -8.74 -17.70
CA SER A 51 11.09 -8.12 -17.11
C SER A 51 10.80 -6.80 -16.39
N LEU A 52 9.55 -6.35 -16.35
CA LEU A 52 9.19 -5.04 -15.81
C LEU A 52 9.36 -5.03 -14.28
N GLU A 53 10.13 -4.06 -13.79
CA GLU A 53 10.42 -3.85 -12.36
C GLU A 53 9.74 -2.59 -11.80
N SER A 54 9.47 -1.59 -12.65
CA SER A 54 8.82 -0.34 -12.24
C SER A 54 7.76 0.11 -13.24
N LEU A 55 6.54 0.32 -12.74
CA LEU A 55 5.39 0.77 -13.53
C LEU A 55 4.81 2.07 -12.94
N TYR A 56 4.69 3.11 -13.76
CA TYR A 56 4.07 4.39 -13.39
C TYR A 56 2.87 4.65 -14.30
N VAL A 57 1.68 4.70 -13.73
CA VAL A 57 0.40 4.85 -14.45
C VAL A 57 -0.48 5.94 -13.82
N SER A 58 0.14 7.02 -13.33
CA SER A 58 -0.53 8.10 -12.60
C SER A 58 -1.53 8.91 -13.46
N GLY A 59 -2.52 9.54 -12.83
CA GLY A 59 -3.39 10.55 -13.44
C GLY A 59 -4.60 9.98 -14.19
N LYS A 60 -5.16 8.86 -13.71
CA LYS A 60 -6.23 8.12 -14.39
C LYS A 60 -7.37 7.73 -13.45
N PRO A 61 -8.63 7.72 -13.90
CA PRO A 61 -9.78 7.39 -13.07
C PRO A 61 -9.94 5.86 -12.88
N TYR A 62 -8.85 5.14 -12.60
CA TYR A 62 -8.93 3.71 -12.31
C TYR A 62 -9.80 3.47 -11.08
N ARG A 63 -10.71 2.50 -11.16
CA ARG A 63 -11.56 2.12 -10.02
C ARG A 63 -10.85 1.14 -9.10
N CYS A 64 -10.07 0.24 -9.67
CA CYS A 64 -9.31 -0.80 -8.98
C CYS A 64 -8.02 -1.11 -9.75
N ILE A 65 -7.10 -1.80 -9.09
CA ILE A 65 -5.92 -2.37 -9.75
C ILE A 65 -6.35 -3.62 -10.53
N PRO A 66 -6.05 -3.72 -11.85
CA PRO A 66 -6.46 -4.88 -12.64
C PRO A 66 -5.75 -6.16 -12.21
N ALA A 67 -6.48 -7.26 -12.09
CA ALA A 67 -5.95 -8.57 -11.68
C ALA A 67 -4.77 -9.07 -12.54
N GLY A 68 -4.70 -8.67 -13.81
CA GLY A 68 -3.60 -9.03 -14.71
C GLY A 68 -2.22 -8.53 -14.27
N ILE A 69 -2.14 -7.53 -13.37
CA ILE A 69 -0.87 -7.03 -12.82
C ILE A 69 -0.06 -8.13 -12.11
N THR A 70 -0.74 -9.17 -11.60
CA THR A 70 -0.12 -10.33 -10.95
C THR A 70 0.83 -11.12 -11.87
N GLN A 71 0.68 -10.97 -13.19
CA GLN A 71 1.55 -11.59 -14.20
C GLN A 71 2.92 -10.90 -14.32
N LEU A 72 3.08 -9.73 -13.70
CA LEU A 72 4.35 -9.00 -13.66
C LEU A 72 5.22 -9.49 -12.49
N PHE A 73 5.76 -10.70 -12.62
CA PHE A 73 6.51 -11.40 -11.55
C PHE A 73 7.82 -10.73 -11.09
N LYS A 74 8.25 -9.65 -11.74
CA LYS A 74 9.43 -8.86 -11.35
C LYS A 74 9.09 -7.44 -10.91
N LEU A 75 7.82 -7.05 -10.93
CA LEU A 75 7.40 -5.70 -10.58
C LEU A 75 7.66 -5.45 -9.09
N LYS A 76 8.52 -4.48 -8.78
CA LYS A 76 8.89 -4.07 -7.41
C LYS A 76 8.23 -2.76 -7.01
N THR A 77 8.02 -1.87 -7.99
CA THR A 77 7.51 -0.51 -7.78
C THR A 77 6.29 -0.25 -8.65
N LEU A 78 5.20 0.17 -8.02
CA LEU A 78 3.97 0.62 -8.69
C LEU A 78 3.63 2.06 -8.28
N ASN A 79 3.43 2.95 -9.23
CA ASN A 79 2.96 4.31 -8.97
C ASN A 79 1.60 4.55 -9.63
N MET A 80 0.60 4.87 -8.82
CA MET A 80 -0.77 5.17 -9.21
C MET A 80 -1.22 6.51 -8.60
N ASN A 81 -0.35 7.52 -8.60
CA ASN A 81 -0.71 8.85 -8.10
C ASN A 81 -1.86 9.47 -8.90
N HIS A 82 -2.59 10.38 -8.27
CA HIS A 82 -3.68 11.16 -8.83
C HIS A 82 -4.71 10.29 -9.55
N CYS A 83 -5.10 9.17 -8.93
CA CYS A 83 -6.17 8.30 -9.41
C CYS A 83 -7.45 8.52 -8.58
N PRO A 84 -8.31 9.48 -8.96
CA PRO A 84 -9.39 9.98 -8.09
C PRO A 84 -10.46 8.95 -7.76
N MET A 85 -10.62 7.92 -8.61
CA MET A 85 -11.62 6.87 -8.45
C MET A 85 -11.07 5.58 -7.85
N LEU A 86 -9.78 5.51 -7.51
CA LEU A 86 -9.15 4.28 -7.04
C LEU A 86 -9.68 3.97 -5.64
N LYS A 87 -10.51 2.93 -5.55
CA LYS A 87 -11.20 2.51 -4.31
C LYS A 87 -10.60 1.26 -3.70
N GLU A 88 -10.05 0.38 -4.51
CA GLU A 88 -9.70 -0.97 -4.11
C GLU A 88 -8.30 -1.36 -4.62
N ILE A 89 -7.48 -1.85 -3.69
CA ILE A 89 -6.24 -2.56 -4.00
C ILE A 89 -6.65 -4.01 -4.24
N GLY A 90 -6.73 -4.40 -5.52
CA GLY A 90 -7.01 -5.77 -5.92
C GLY A 90 -5.81 -6.68 -5.68
N GLU A 91 -5.68 -7.75 -6.48
CA GLU A 91 -4.51 -8.62 -6.37
C GLU A 91 -3.23 -7.96 -6.87
N LEU A 92 -2.16 -8.10 -6.09
CA LEU A 92 -0.84 -7.53 -6.37
C LEU A 92 0.16 -8.63 -6.75
N PRO A 93 1.18 -8.33 -7.59
CA PRO A 93 2.21 -9.31 -7.91
C PRO A 93 3.07 -9.60 -6.67
N SER A 94 3.47 -10.86 -6.50
CA SER A 94 4.26 -11.31 -5.34
C SER A 94 5.64 -10.66 -5.23
N SER A 95 6.14 -10.03 -6.30
CA SER A 95 7.39 -9.27 -6.30
C SER A 95 7.23 -7.83 -5.83
N LEU A 96 6.00 -7.32 -5.66
CA LEU A 96 5.77 -5.91 -5.38
C LEU A 96 6.19 -5.58 -3.94
N THR A 97 7.07 -4.59 -3.82
CA THR A 97 7.60 -4.13 -2.53
C THR A 97 7.10 -2.74 -2.15
N TYR A 98 6.82 -1.89 -3.14
CA TYR A 98 6.45 -0.49 -2.93
C TYR A 98 5.34 -0.05 -3.90
N MET A 99 4.31 0.58 -3.34
CA MET A 99 3.22 1.22 -4.07
C MET A 99 3.05 2.67 -3.60
N GLU A 100 2.92 3.59 -4.54
CA GLU A 100 2.58 4.99 -4.25
C GLU A 100 1.23 5.34 -4.87
N ALA A 101 0.32 5.92 -4.09
CA ALA A 101 -1.04 6.27 -4.50
C ALA A 101 -1.46 7.63 -3.94
N ARG A 102 -0.63 8.66 -4.17
CA ARG A 102 -0.90 10.03 -3.71
C ARG A 102 -2.10 10.63 -4.41
N GLY A 103 -2.93 11.42 -3.72
CA GLY A 103 -4.08 12.08 -4.36
C GLY A 103 -5.15 11.09 -4.85
N CYS A 104 -5.34 9.98 -4.13
CA CYS A 104 -6.34 8.95 -4.38
C CYS A 104 -7.39 8.95 -3.25
N PRO A 105 -8.29 9.96 -3.18
CA PRO A 105 -9.18 10.17 -2.04
C PRO A 105 -10.15 9.01 -1.77
N CYS A 106 -10.52 8.28 -2.82
CA CYS A 106 -11.44 7.14 -2.71
C CYS A 106 -10.81 5.91 -2.02
N LEU A 107 -9.48 5.82 -1.95
CA LEU A 107 -8.76 4.64 -1.45
C LEU A 107 -8.89 4.50 0.07
N GLU A 108 -9.01 5.62 0.78
CA GLU A 108 -9.07 5.69 2.25
C GLU A 108 -10.34 5.03 2.83
N THR A 109 -11.44 5.09 2.09
CA THR A 109 -12.78 4.72 2.57
C THR A 109 -13.00 3.22 2.76
N LYS A 110 -12.23 2.37 2.07
CA LYS A 110 -12.39 0.91 2.09
C LYS A 110 -11.21 0.13 2.65
N LEU A 111 -10.15 0.81 3.13
CA LEU A 111 -9.07 0.12 3.86
C LEU A 111 -9.61 -0.68 5.08
N SER A 112 -10.78 -0.27 5.62
CA SER A 112 -11.58 -0.96 6.63
C SER A 112 -12.07 -2.36 6.24
N GLN A 113 -12.11 -2.69 4.95
CA GLN A 113 -12.55 -3.97 4.41
C GLN A 113 -11.40 -4.78 3.79
N VAL A 114 -10.15 -4.32 3.92
CA VAL A 114 -8.99 -4.95 3.26
C VAL A 114 -8.56 -6.19 4.03
N HIS A 115 -9.31 -7.27 3.84
CA HIS A 115 -8.82 -8.64 4.03
C HIS A 115 -8.07 -9.16 2.79
N LEU A 116 -7.69 -8.29 1.85
CA LEU A 116 -7.32 -8.73 0.51
C LEU A 116 -5.90 -8.31 0.12
N VAL A 117 -5.14 -9.36 -0.17
CA VAL A 117 -3.99 -9.45 -1.07
C VAL A 117 -2.67 -8.88 -0.61
N PHE A 118 -2.42 -8.96 0.68
CA PHE A 118 -1.03 -8.95 1.09
C PHE A 118 -0.38 -10.31 0.77
N SER A 119 0.59 -10.27 -0.14
CA SER A 119 1.40 -11.43 -0.47
C SER A 119 2.35 -11.78 0.69
N ALA A 120 3.15 -12.83 0.51
CA ALA A 120 4.17 -13.29 1.45
C ALA A 120 5.33 -12.28 1.70
N GLN A 121 5.16 -11.01 1.35
CA GLN A 121 6.19 -9.98 1.32
C GLN A 121 5.76 -8.73 2.10
N ILE A 122 6.75 -7.93 2.51
CA ILE A 122 6.50 -6.62 3.11
C ILE A 122 6.08 -5.67 2.00
N LEU A 123 4.93 -5.02 2.16
CA LEU A 123 4.40 -4.04 1.21
C LEU A 123 4.28 -2.68 1.88
N GLN A 124 4.78 -1.65 1.21
CA GLN A 124 4.67 -0.25 1.62
C GLN A 124 3.75 0.51 0.68
N ILE A 125 2.78 1.23 1.25
CA ILE A 125 1.85 2.11 0.55
C ILE A 125 1.95 3.52 1.13
N SER A 126 2.11 4.52 0.29
CA SER A 126 1.99 5.93 0.70
C SER A 126 0.82 6.61 -0.01
N ASN A 127 -0.02 7.28 0.79
CA ASN A 127 -1.16 8.07 0.33
C ASN A 127 -1.09 9.49 0.91
N SER A 128 -0.76 10.46 0.05
CA SER A 128 -0.77 11.89 0.39
C SER A 128 -2.15 12.51 0.20
N GLY A 129 -2.52 13.43 1.08
CA GLY A 129 -3.82 14.10 1.12
C GLY A 129 -4.78 13.55 2.18
N SER A 130 -4.36 12.57 2.98
CA SER A 130 -5.19 12.02 4.05
C SER A 130 -5.18 12.90 5.30
N SER A 131 -6.31 12.97 6.01
CA SER A 131 -6.47 13.77 7.23
C SER A 131 -5.88 13.11 8.48
N GLY A 132 -5.60 11.81 8.44
CA GLY A 132 -5.04 11.06 9.56
C GLY A 132 -5.38 9.58 9.54
N ILE A 133 -4.77 8.84 10.47
CA ILE A 133 -4.93 7.38 10.53
C ILE A 133 -6.42 7.04 10.60
N PRO A 134 -6.92 6.11 9.76
CA PRO A 134 -8.33 5.78 9.74
C PRO A 134 -8.82 5.26 11.09
N GLU A 135 -10.04 5.63 11.48
CA GLU A 135 -10.59 5.31 12.80
C GLU A 135 -10.75 3.82 13.09
N TRP A 136 -10.87 2.98 12.06
CA TRP A 136 -10.96 1.52 12.21
C TRP A 136 -9.63 0.86 12.60
N VAL A 137 -8.51 1.59 12.57
CA VAL A 137 -7.22 1.09 13.05
C VAL A 137 -7.29 0.94 14.57
N SER A 138 -7.41 -0.32 15.00
CA SER A 138 -7.67 -0.72 16.39
C SER A 138 -6.76 -0.08 17.43
N HIS A 139 -5.47 0.10 17.13
CA HIS A 139 -4.53 0.73 18.05
C HIS A 139 -3.86 1.92 17.39
N GLN A 140 -4.28 3.13 17.76
CA GLN A 140 -3.66 4.37 17.28
C GLN A 140 -3.32 5.30 18.45
N ARG A 141 -2.25 6.08 18.26
CA ARG A 141 -1.72 7.04 19.23
C ARG A 141 -1.18 8.28 18.52
N ILE A 142 -1.33 9.43 19.18
CA ILE A 142 -0.62 10.65 18.80
C ILE A 142 0.87 10.43 19.08
N GLY A 143 1.72 10.95 18.19
CA GLY A 143 3.16 10.78 18.24
C GLY A 143 3.64 9.58 17.43
N CYS A 144 4.88 9.20 17.68
CA CYS A 144 5.65 8.29 16.83
C CYS A 144 5.83 6.89 17.43
N GLU A 145 5.14 6.58 18.53
CA GLU A 145 5.24 5.27 19.19
C GLU A 145 3.86 4.74 19.57
N VAL A 146 3.64 3.46 19.31
CA VAL A 146 2.43 2.74 19.71
C VAL A 146 2.85 1.38 20.28
N ARG A 147 2.19 1.01 21.39
CA ARG A 147 2.39 -0.24 22.10
C ARG A 147 1.07 -0.99 22.14
N ILE A 148 1.14 -2.28 21.89
CA ILE A 148 -0.01 -3.18 21.92
C ILE A 148 0.36 -4.45 22.66
N GLU A 149 -0.63 -5.04 23.32
CA GLU A 149 -0.51 -6.39 23.85
C GLU A 149 -1.12 -7.34 22.81
N LEU A 150 -0.28 -8.25 22.30
CA LEU A 150 -0.70 -9.25 21.33
C LEU A 150 -1.52 -10.35 22.02
N PRO A 151 -2.53 -10.92 21.33
CA PRO A 151 -3.25 -12.07 21.83
C PRO A 151 -2.32 -13.23 22.19
N MET A 152 -2.72 -14.02 23.18
CA MET A 152 -1.97 -15.20 23.56
C MET A 152 -1.86 -16.16 22.37
N ASN A 153 -0.66 -16.69 22.12
CA ASN A 153 -0.36 -17.61 21.02
C ASN A 153 -0.66 -17.09 19.60
N TRP A 154 -0.65 -15.76 19.40
CA TRP A 154 -0.84 -15.14 18.07
C TRP A 154 0.08 -15.72 16.96
N TYR A 155 1.22 -16.27 17.34
CA TYR A 155 2.23 -16.84 16.43
C TYR A 155 1.92 -18.28 15.97
N GLU A 156 0.96 -18.95 16.63
CA GLU A 156 0.44 -20.28 16.26
C GLU A 156 -0.94 -20.18 15.58
N ASP A 157 -1.56 -18.99 15.58
CA ASP A 157 -2.83 -18.78 14.91
C ASP A 157 -2.65 -18.76 13.40
N ASN A 158 -3.16 -19.80 12.73
CA ASN A 158 -3.13 -19.93 11.27
C ASN A 158 -4.02 -18.90 10.56
N ASN A 159 -4.95 -18.26 11.28
CA ASN A 159 -5.73 -17.16 10.76
C ASN A 159 -4.97 -15.84 10.88
N PHE A 160 -3.91 -15.73 11.67
CA PHE A 160 -3.16 -14.47 11.78
C PHE A 160 -2.28 -14.26 10.54
N LEU A 161 -2.62 -13.26 9.72
CA LEU A 161 -1.90 -12.96 8.48
C LEU A 161 -0.66 -12.09 8.70
N GLY A 162 -0.72 -11.17 9.65
CA GLY A 162 0.39 -10.26 9.96
C GLY A 162 -0.04 -8.93 10.57
N PHE A 163 0.92 -8.01 10.63
CA PHE A 163 0.72 -6.66 11.16
C PHE A 163 0.57 -5.65 10.04
N VAL A 164 -0.32 -4.68 10.21
CA VAL A 164 -0.35 -3.47 9.38
C VAL A 164 0.03 -2.28 10.26
N LEU A 165 1.12 -1.62 9.89
CA LEU A 165 1.66 -0.46 10.59
C LEU A 165 1.26 0.81 9.83
N PHE A 166 0.78 1.81 10.56
CA PHE A 166 0.36 3.11 10.03
C PHE A 166 1.20 4.20 10.66
N PHE A 167 1.64 5.17 9.86
CA PHE A 167 2.05 6.46 10.39
C PHE A 167 1.58 7.60 9.51
N HIS A 168 1.05 8.64 10.14
CA HIS A 168 0.63 9.87 9.50
C HIS A 168 1.71 10.91 9.76
N HIS A 169 2.27 11.47 8.69
CA HIS A 169 3.22 12.56 8.78
C HIS A 169 2.66 13.87 8.24
N VAL A 170 3.18 14.97 8.75
CA VAL A 170 2.92 16.34 8.28
C VAL A 170 4.26 17.02 7.95
N PRO A 171 4.31 17.94 6.98
CA PRO A 171 5.50 18.76 6.73
C PRO A 171 5.96 19.51 7.99
N LEU A 172 7.24 19.87 8.05
CA LEU A 172 7.73 20.83 9.06
C LEU A 172 7.41 22.26 8.64
N ASP A 173 7.00 23.11 9.58
CA ASP A 173 6.44 24.43 9.31
C ASP A 173 7.46 25.56 9.01
N ASN A 174 8.78 25.32 8.81
CA ASN A 174 9.75 26.41 8.64
C ASN A 174 10.87 26.15 7.59
N ASP A 175 11.38 27.26 7.03
CA ASP A 175 12.32 27.52 5.91
C ASP A 175 13.64 26.70 5.80
N GLU A 176 13.79 25.53 6.43
CA GLU A 176 15.05 24.75 6.42
C GLU A 176 15.16 23.66 5.35
N CYS A 177 14.12 23.41 4.53
CA CYS A 177 14.24 22.48 3.40
C CYS A 177 14.60 23.18 2.08
N GLU A 178 15.83 23.68 1.96
CA GLU A 178 16.46 24.00 0.66
C GLU A 178 16.85 22.72 -0.09
N THR A 179 15.89 21.88 -0.46
CA THR A 179 16.13 20.83 -1.44
C THR A 179 15.20 21.02 -2.63
N THR A 180 15.76 21.54 -3.71
CA THR A 180 15.13 21.70 -5.03
C THR A 180 14.90 20.37 -5.75
N GLU A 181 14.58 19.29 -5.02
CA GLU A 181 14.18 18.02 -5.63
C GLU A 181 12.67 17.99 -5.79
N VAL A 182 12.24 17.96 -7.05
CA VAL A 182 10.86 17.73 -7.49
C VAL A 182 10.35 16.41 -6.90
N GLY A 183 9.77 16.44 -5.70
CA GLY A 183 9.24 15.26 -5.03
C GLY A 183 9.08 15.31 -3.51
N SER A 184 9.66 16.28 -2.80
CA SER A 184 9.45 16.46 -1.35
C SER A 184 8.02 16.96 -1.08
N THR A 185 7.26 16.20 -0.29
CA THR A 185 5.81 16.42 -0.13
C THR A 185 5.53 17.56 0.83
N SER A 186 4.95 18.65 0.31
CA SER A 186 4.31 19.74 1.08
C SER A 186 3.00 19.33 1.76
N ASP A 187 2.55 18.07 1.57
CA ASP A 187 1.23 17.63 1.97
C ASP A 187 1.31 16.52 3.02
N PRO A 188 0.42 16.51 4.03
CA PRO A 188 0.25 15.39 4.94
C PRO A 188 0.02 14.07 4.21
N ALA A 189 0.57 12.98 4.72
CA ALA A 189 0.41 11.65 4.12
C ALA A 189 0.40 10.54 5.15
N ILE A 190 -0.28 9.45 4.79
CA ILE A 190 -0.26 8.20 5.55
C ILE A 190 0.60 7.20 4.82
N TRP A 191 1.49 6.60 5.60
CA TRP A 191 2.25 5.44 5.22
C TRP A 191 1.66 4.21 5.88
N VAL A 192 1.48 3.17 5.07
CA VAL A 192 0.96 1.87 5.48
C VAL A 192 2.02 0.84 5.15
N THR A 193 2.43 0.05 6.12
CA THR A 193 3.36 -1.07 5.94
C THR A 193 2.72 -2.35 6.41
N TYR A 194 2.55 -3.31 5.51
CA TYR A 194 2.17 -4.66 5.90
C TYR A 194 3.39 -5.53 6.18
N PHE A 195 3.36 -6.26 7.28
CA PHE A 195 4.39 -7.18 7.72
C PHE A 195 3.78 -8.57 7.95
N PRO A 196 3.96 -9.53 7.03
CA PRO A 196 3.32 -10.83 7.13
C PRO A 196 3.88 -11.67 8.29
N GLN A 197 3.01 -12.45 8.93
CA GLN A 197 3.37 -13.37 10.02
C GLN A 197 4.50 -14.31 9.60
N ILE A 198 4.44 -14.84 8.38
CA ILE A 198 5.44 -15.75 7.83
C ILE A 198 6.85 -15.14 7.73
N LYS A 199 6.99 -13.81 7.69
CA LYS A 199 8.30 -13.13 7.69
C LYS A 199 8.84 -12.86 9.09
N ILE A 200 8.03 -13.05 10.12
CA ILE A 200 8.49 -12.91 11.51
C ILE A 200 9.36 -14.12 11.85
N ARG A 201 10.61 -13.83 12.24
CA ARG A 201 11.58 -14.87 12.65
C ARG A 201 11.01 -15.68 13.82
N GLY A 202 11.29 -16.99 13.84
CA GLY A 202 10.83 -17.89 14.90
C GLY A 202 11.23 -17.46 16.31
N THR A 203 12.36 -16.76 16.46
CA THR A 203 12.80 -16.19 17.75
C THR A 203 11.84 -15.16 18.35
N TYR A 204 11.00 -14.54 17.52
CA TYR A 204 9.98 -13.57 17.94
C TYR A 204 8.58 -14.19 18.08
N ARG A 205 8.44 -15.50 17.80
CA ARG A 205 7.18 -16.25 17.88
C ARG A 205 7.05 -16.90 19.25
N SER A 206 6.93 -16.09 20.29
CA SER A 206 6.70 -16.56 21.66
C SER A 206 5.97 -15.52 22.49
N SER A 207 5.41 -15.97 23.62
CA SER A 207 4.71 -15.11 24.57
C SER A 207 5.57 -13.99 25.18
N TRP A 208 6.90 -14.14 25.17
CA TRP A 208 7.84 -13.08 25.59
C TRP A 208 7.77 -11.83 24.70
N TRP A 209 7.25 -11.96 23.48
CA TRP A 209 7.09 -10.87 22.52
C TRP A 209 5.65 -10.36 22.44
N ASN A 210 4.81 -10.67 23.42
CA ASN A 210 3.43 -10.21 23.45
C ASN A 210 3.31 -8.69 23.66
N ASN A 211 4.29 -8.04 24.30
CA ASN A 211 4.30 -6.59 24.41
C ASN A 211 5.01 -6.00 23.17
N PHE A 212 4.23 -5.80 22.11
CA PHE A 212 4.75 -5.31 20.84
C PHE A 212 4.78 -3.78 20.82
N LYS A 213 5.95 -3.25 20.47
CA LYS A 213 6.21 -1.80 20.38
C LYS A 213 6.67 -1.46 18.97
N ALA A 214 5.91 -0.61 18.28
CA ALA A 214 6.35 0.01 17.04
C ALA A 214 6.73 1.47 17.30
N ARG A 215 7.92 1.85 16.84
CA ARG A 215 8.38 3.24 16.83
C ARG A 215 8.70 3.66 15.41
N PHE A 216 8.12 4.78 15.01
CA PHE A 216 8.23 5.38 13.70
C PHE A 216 9.19 6.57 13.81
N HIS A 217 10.09 6.73 12.85
CA HIS A 217 11.02 7.85 12.83
C HIS A 217 11.01 8.46 11.45
N THR A 218 11.48 9.70 11.37
CA THR A 218 11.63 10.43 10.13
C THR A 218 12.82 9.87 9.33
N PRO A 219 12.70 9.69 7.99
CA PRO A 219 13.77 9.20 7.14
C PRO A 219 14.71 10.33 6.72
N ILE A 220 16.01 10.03 6.65
CA ILE A 220 16.94 10.74 5.77
C ILE A 220 17.42 9.75 4.71
N GLY A 221 17.08 10.01 3.44
CA GLY A 221 17.83 9.56 2.26
C GLY A 221 17.91 8.04 1.94
N SER A 222 17.83 7.75 0.64
CA SER A 222 18.22 6.49 -0.05
C SER A 222 17.63 5.15 0.42
N GLY A 223 16.34 5.12 0.77
CA GLY A 223 15.57 3.86 0.77
C GLY A 223 15.97 2.83 1.85
N SER A 224 16.64 3.27 2.92
CA SER A 224 16.82 2.48 4.13
C SER A 224 16.31 3.26 5.34
N PHE A 225 15.58 2.61 6.24
CA PHE A 225 15.13 3.21 7.50
C PHE A 225 16.33 3.36 8.44
N LYS A 226 17.03 4.50 8.37
CA LYS A 226 17.98 4.92 9.42
C LYS A 226 17.66 6.34 9.91
N CYS A 227 17.71 6.46 11.24
CA CYS A 227 17.36 7.62 12.06
C CYS A 227 18.49 8.66 12.08
N GLY A 228 18.16 9.95 12.07
CA GLY A 228 19.08 11.08 12.25
C GLY A 228 18.46 12.40 11.78
N ASP A 229 19.07 13.53 12.14
CA ASP A 229 18.58 14.91 11.95
C ASP A 229 18.74 15.39 10.49
N ASN A 230 17.62 15.49 9.75
CA ASN A 230 17.43 16.21 8.46
C ASN A 230 16.17 15.72 7.72
N ALA A 231 15.00 15.74 8.36
CA ALA A 231 13.76 15.29 7.70
C ALA A 231 12.74 16.41 7.52
N CYS A 232 12.24 16.61 6.30
CA CYS A 232 11.22 17.62 5.96
C CYS A 232 9.80 17.32 6.50
N PHE A 233 9.63 16.37 7.43
CA PHE A 233 8.32 16.01 7.97
C PHE A 233 8.38 15.47 9.40
N LYS A 234 7.28 15.61 10.15
CA LYS A 234 7.06 15.12 11.51
C LYS A 234 5.97 14.04 11.52
N VAL A 235 6.20 12.95 12.24
CA VAL A 235 5.14 11.95 12.52
C VAL A 235 4.14 12.54 13.51
N LYS A 236 2.90 12.76 13.07
CA LYS A 236 1.80 13.30 13.88
C LYS A 236 1.11 12.22 14.70
N SER A 237 0.90 11.05 14.10
CA SER A 237 0.28 9.90 14.76
C SER A 237 0.74 8.59 14.14
N CYS A 238 0.61 7.50 14.88
CA CYS A 238 0.92 6.15 14.42
C CYS A 238 -0.11 5.14 14.90
N GLY A 239 -0.13 3.96 14.27
CA GLY A 239 -1.05 2.90 14.64
C GLY A 239 -0.64 1.53 14.16
N ILE A 240 -1.24 0.50 14.76
CA ILE A 240 -1.08 -0.90 14.41
C ILE A 240 -2.47 -1.53 14.30
N HIS A 241 -2.63 -2.35 13.26
CA HIS A 241 -3.76 -3.24 13.10
C HIS A 241 -3.28 -4.68 12.94
N LEU A 242 -3.90 -5.62 13.66
CA LEU A 242 -3.65 -7.05 13.49
C LEU A 242 -4.56 -7.55 12.39
N LEU A 243 -3.99 -8.16 11.35
CA LEU A 243 -4.75 -8.68 10.23
C LEU A 243 -4.96 -10.18 10.38
N TYR A 244 -6.23 -10.60 10.32
CA TYR A 244 -6.61 -12.00 10.33
C TYR A 244 -7.31 -12.40 9.02
N ALA A 245 -7.19 -13.67 8.63
CA ALA A 245 -7.92 -14.25 7.53
C ALA A 245 -9.40 -14.27 7.89
N LYS A 246 -10.24 -13.66 7.04
CA LYS A 246 -11.67 -13.90 7.12
C LYS A 246 -11.90 -15.31 6.56
N ILE A 247 -12.43 -16.22 7.37
CA ILE A 247 -12.89 -17.52 6.86
C ILE A 247 -13.92 -17.19 5.76
N ARG A 248 -13.55 -17.38 4.50
CA ARG A 248 -14.52 -17.43 3.41
C ARG A 248 -15.26 -18.75 3.60
N CYS A 249 -16.42 -18.72 4.24
CA CYS A 249 -17.41 -19.77 4.02
C CYS A 249 -17.69 -19.77 2.51
N ILE A 250 -17.20 -20.80 1.83
CA ILE A 250 -17.54 -21.09 0.45
C ILE A 250 -19.03 -21.43 0.44
N ALA A 251 -19.80 -20.65 -0.32
CA ALA A 251 -21.22 -20.77 -0.61
C ALA A 251 -22.18 -20.66 0.61
N LEU A 252 -22.92 -19.55 0.68
CA LEU A 252 -24.39 -19.57 0.67
C LEU A 252 -24.91 -18.15 0.35
N SER A 253 -26.06 -18.13 -0.29
CA SER A 253 -26.71 -17.03 -1.03
C SER A 253 -26.96 -15.73 -0.25
N ARG A 254 -26.62 -14.61 -0.89
CA ARG A 254 -27.29 -13.28 -1.03
C ARG A 254 -28.37 -12.74 -0.06
N GLN A 255 -28.66 -13.31 1.11
CA GLN A 255 -29.68 -12.78 2.04
C GLN A 255 -29.28 -12.69 3.53
N GLU A 256 -28.12 -13.18 3.95
CA GLU A 256 -27.77 -13.20 5.39
C GLU A 256 -26.84 -12.07 5.88
N GLU A 257 -26.41 -11.13 5.02
CA GLU A 257 -25.63 -9.96 5.47
C GLU A 257 -26.40 -9.02 6.41
N ALA A 258 -27.72 -9.18 6.54
CA ALA A 258 -28.54 -8.40 7.46
C ALA A 258 -28.59 -8.97 8.90
N LEU A 259 -28.15 -10.21 9.17
CA LEU A 259 -28.36 -10.85 10.48
C LEU A 259 -27.15 -10.82 11.42
N VAL A 260 -25.97 -10.40 10.96
CA VAL A 260 -24.73 -10.48 11.77
C VAL A 260 -24.41 -9.16 12.49
N THR A 261 -25.09 -8.06 12.14
CA THR A 261 -24.88 -6.75 12.77
C THR A 261 -25.52 -6.59 14.16
N GLU A 262 -26.32 -7.55 14.63
CA GLU A 262 -27.05 -7.44 15.92
C GLU A 262 -26.47 -8.26 17.10
N LYS A 263 -25.37 -9.01 16.95
CA LYS A 263 -24.88 -9.89 18.03
C LYS A 263 -23.58 -9.50 18.75
N ILE A 264 -23.04 -8.30 18.53
CA ILE A 264 -21.82 -7.83 19.25
C ILE A 264 -22.11 -6.67 20.24
N THR A 265 -23.37 -6.35 20.49
CA THR A 265 -23.73 -5.42 21.58
C THR A 265 -24.78 -6.03 22.49
N GLN A 266 -24.31 -6.83 23.47
CA GLN A 266 -24.76 -6.76 24.85
C GLN A 266 -23.95 -7.71 25.74
N PRO A 267 -23.22 -7.20 26.74
CA PRO A 267 -23.03 -7.91 28.00
C PRO A 267 -24.19 -7.53 28.93
N ARG A 268 -24.90 -8.52 29.49
CA ARG A 268 -25.65 -8.35 30.74
C ARG A 268 -25.58 -9.63 31.55
N ASP A 269 -24.90 -9.48 32.68
CA ASP A 269 -25.24 -9.90 34.05
C ASP A 269 -25.84 -11.30 34.27
#